data_AF-A0A0K2GDN6-F1
#
_entry.id   AF-A0A0K2GDN6-F1
#
_cell.length_a   1.000
_cell.length_b   1.000
_cell.length_c   1.000
_cell.angle_alpha   90.00
_cell.angle_beta   90.00
_cell.angle_gamma   90.00
#
_symmetry.space_group_name_H-M   'P 1'
#
loop_
_entity.id
_entity.type
_entity.pdbx_description
1 polymer ?
#
loop_
_entity_poly.entity_id
_entity_poly.type
_entity_poly.pdbx_seq_one_letter_code
_entity_poly.pdbx_strand_id
1 'polypeptide(L)'
;MGEIDDHEELRQAVLICASCWKIQPPYDHLMFEFDQWVDPTTFLAWSDGGTDDYLLVDGFCDSCLSDMARQTALSHHRQSVERLNA
;
A
#
# COMPACT_ATOMS: atom_id res chain seq x y z
N MET A 1 40.86 3.16 8.61
CA MET A 1 39.54 3.47 9.18
C MET A 1 38.69 3.85 7.99
N GLY A 2 37.84 2.94 7.53
CA GLY A 2 36.92 3.21 6.43
C GLY A 2 35.74 3.99 7.00
N GLU A 3 35.50 5.17 6.46
CA GLU A 3 34.28 5.93 6.69
C GLU A 3 33.13 5.05 6.16
N ILE A 4 32.23 4.64 7.05
CA ILE A 4 30.97 4.03 6.64
C ILE A 4 30.14 5.20 6.12
N ASP A 5 29.92 5.18 4.81
CA ASP A 5 29.07 6.12 4.11
C ASP A 5 27.63 5.86 4.58
N ASP A 6 27.19 6.56 5.63
CA ASP A 6 25.82 6.50 6.18
C ASP A 6 24.79 7.15 5.22
N HIS A 7 25.17 7.43 3.97
CA HIS A 7 24.26 7.65 2.85
C HIS A 7 23.68 6.32 2.35
N GLU A 8 23.06 5.56 3.25
CA GLU A 8 22.01 4.64 2.85
C GLU A 8 20.88 5.53 2.31
N GLU A 9 20.96 5.85 1.01
CA GLU A 9 19.93 6.53 0.24
C GLU A 9 18.60 5.98 0.71
N LEU A 10 17.80 6.82 1.38
CA LEU A 10 16.46 6.47 1.82
C LEU A 10 15.62 6.26 0.57
N ARG A 11 15.77 5.09 -0.05
CA ARG A 11 14.96 4.62 -1.17
C ARG A 11 13.53 4.75 -0.71
N GLN A 12 12.82 5.63 -1.39
CA GLN A 12 11.50 5.99 -0.94
C GLN A 12 10.59 4.78 -1.13
N ALA A 13 10.07 4.25 -0.02
CA ALA A 13 9.23 3.06 -0.05
C ALA A 13 7.85 3.41 -0.62
N VAL A 14 7.43 2.63 -1.61
CA VAL A 14 6.15 2.76 -2.30
C VAL A 14 5.32 1.53 -1.98
N LEU A 15 4.11 1.73 -1.44
CA LEU A 15 3.20 0.64 -1.13
C LEU A 15 2.40 0.26 -2.39
N ILE A 16 2.43 -1.02 -2.76
CA ILE A 16 1.51 -1.61 -3.75
C ILE A 16 0.48 -2.44 -3.00
N CYS A 17 -0.81 -2.13 -3.19
CA CYS A 17 -1.88 -2.93 -2.60
C CYS A 17 -2.00 -4.29 -3.33
N ALA A 18 -1.77 -5.39 -2.63
CA ALA A 18 -1.89 -6.75 -3.16
C ALA A 18 -3.31 -7.11 -3.63
N SER A 19 -4.34 -6.41 -3.14
CA SER A 19 -5.74 -6.67 -3.51
C SER A 19 -6.21 -5.87 -4.72
N CYS A 20 -5.91 -4.57 -4.79
CA CYS A 20 -6.44 -3.68 -5.83
C CYS A 20 -5.37 -3.00 -6.68
N TRP A 21 -4.10 -3.32 -6.44
CA TRP A 21 -2.92 -2.89 -7.19
C TRP A 21 -2.70 -1.38 -7.17
N LYS A 22 -3.47 -0.64 -6.35
CA LYS A 22 -3.28 0.79 -6.14
C LYS A 22 -1.95 1.05 -5.46
N ILE A 23 -1.28 2.12 -5.91
CA ILE A 23 0.05 2.49 -5.45
C ILE A 23 -0.03 3.76 -4.61
N GLN A 24 0.58 3.73 -3.42
CA GLN A 24 0.73 4.90 -2.55
C GLN A 24 2.14 5.46 -2.70
N PRO A 25 2.30 6.70 -3.20
CA PRO A 25 3.61 7.33 -3.32
C PRO A 25 4.19 7.65 -1.93
N PRO A 26 5.52 7.84 -1.84
CA PRO A 26 6.20 8.14 -0.59
C PRO A 26 5.91 9.58 -0.14
N TYR A 27 5.89 9.79 1.16
CA TYR A 27 5.41 11.01 1.81
C TYR A 27 6.23 12.28 1.49
N ASP A 28 7.44 12.19 0.94
CA ASP A 28 8.39 13.32 0.86
C ASP A 28 8.40 14.12 -0.45
N HIS A 29 7.73 13.67 -1.53
CA HIS A 29 7.80 14.37 -2.83
C HIS A 29 6.55 15.11 -3.28
N LEU A 30 5.49 15.12 -2.48
CA LEU A 30 4.24 15.78 -2.86
C LEU A 30 3.74 16.64 -1.70
N MET A 31 4.09 17.92 -1.76
CA MET A 31 3.45 19.04 -1.04
C MET A 31 1.97 19.24 -1.44
N PHE A 32 1.26 18.16 -1.80
CA PHE A 32 -0.16 18.16 -2.12
C PHE A 32 -0.86 17.15 -1.22
N GLU A 33 -1.90 17.66 -0.57
CA GLU A 33 -2.78 16.94 0.32
C GLU A 33 -3.22 15.58 -0.26
N PHE A 34 -3.05 14.54 0.57
CA PHE A 34 -3.93 13.39 0.76
C PHE A 34 -4.51 12.64 -0.48
N ASP A 35 -4.38 11.31 -0.44
CA ASP A 35 -5.24 10.31 -1.12
C ASP A 35 -5.11 10.06 -2.63
N GLN A 36 -4.07 10.51 -3.32
CA GLN A 36 -3.88 10.10 -4.72
C GLN A 36 -3.23 8.72 -4.83
N TRP A 37 -4.08 7.70 -4.73
CA TRP A 37 -3.77 6.37 -5.23
C TRP A 37 -3.58 6.43 -6.74
N VAL A 38 -2.39 6.06 -7.19
CA VAL A 38 -2.04 6.02 -8.61
C VAL A 38 -2.27 4.61 -9.14
N ASP A 39 -2.82 4.48 -10.36
CA ASP A 39 -2.90 3.17 -11.00
C ASP A 39 -1.50 2.69 -11.43
N PRO A 40 -1.25 1.37 -11.49
CA PRO A 40 0.05 0.83 -11.86
C PRO A 40 0.63 1.36 -13.18
N THR A 41 -0.22 1.66 -14.16
CA THR A 41 0.22 2.10 -15.49
C THR A 41 0.78 3.51 -15.41
N THR A 42 0.07 4.40 -14.70
CA THR A 42 0.51 5.78 -14.48
C THR A 42 1.80 5.81 -13.66
N PHE A 43 1.92 4.98 -12.64
CA PHE A 43 3.14 4.87 -11.83
C PHE A 43 4.35 4.39 -12.67
N LEU A 44 4.17 3.35 -13.49
CA LEU A 44 5.24 2.86 -14.36
C LEU A 44 5.67 3.91 -15.40
N ALA A 45 4.72 4.66 -15.96
CA ALA A 45 5.01 5.75 -16.89
C ALA A 45 5.81 6.89 -16.24
N TRP A 46 5.65 7.12 -14.93
CA TRP A 46 6.46 8.09 -14.18
C TRP A 46 7.87 7.56 -13.90
N SER A 47 8.01 6.26 -13.65
CA SER A 47 9.32 5.64 -13.36
C SER A 47 10.28 5.65 -14.57
N ASP A 48 9.75 5.54 -15.80
CA ASP A 48 10.54 5.54 -17.04
C ASP A 48 11.20 6.91 -17.34
N GLY A 49 10.75 7.98 -16.68
CA GLY A 49 11.20 9.36 -16.86
C GLY A 49 12.42 9.78 -16.04
N GLY A 50 13.00 8.89 -15.21
CA GLY A 50 14.20 9.19 -14.43
C GLY A 50 13.96 9.40 -12.93
N THR A 51 13.19 8.52 -12.29
CA THR A 51 13.13 8.46 -10.82
C THR A 51 13.87 7.23 -10.34
N ASP A 52 15.08 7.46 -9.85
CA ASP A 52 15.91 6.49 -9.16
C ASP A 52 15.17 5.84 -7.98
N ASP A 53 15.28 4.51 -7.90
CA ASP A 53 15.19 3.66 -6.70
C ASP A 53 14.01 3.85 -5.72
N TYR A 54 12.78 3.56 -6.17
CA TYR A 54 11.70 3.22 -5.24
C TYR A 54 11.84 1.78 -4.73
N LEU A 55 11.69 1.59 -3.41
CA LEU A 55 11.50 0.26 -2.84
C LEU A 55 10.00 -0.09 -2.92
N LEU A 56 9.64 -1.08 -3.74
CA LEU A 56 8.28 -1.59 -3.79
C LEU A 56 8.02 -2.49 -2.58
N VAL A 57 6.97 -2.17 -1.81
CA VAL A 57 6.53 -2.95 -0.66
C VAL A 57 5.11 -3.46 -0.92
N ASP A 58 4.90 -4.77 -0.79
CA ASP A 58 3.58 -5.38 -0.86
C ASP A 58 2.82 -5.17 0.46
N GLY A 59 1.55 -4.75 0.37
CA GLY A 59 0.66 -4.69 1.53
C GLY A 59 -0.80 -4.52 1.12
N PHE A 60 -1.64 -4.03 2.03
CA PHE A 60 -3.04 -3.76 1.75
C PHE A 60 -3.34 -2.30 2.05
N CYS A 61 -4.03 -1.62 1.13
CA CYS A 61 -4.52 -0.27 1.39
C CYS A 61 -5.70 -0.27 2.37
N ASP A 62 -5.93 0.87 3.02
CA ASP A 62 -6.97 1.03 4.05
C ASP A 62 -8.36 0.61 3.58
N SER A 63 -8.70 0.90 2.32
CA SER A 63 -9.98 0.48 1.75
C SER A 63 -10.12 -1.04 1.66
N CYS A 64 -9.08 -1.73 1.18
CA CYS A 64 -9.06 -3.20 1.14
C CYS A 64 -9.01 -3.81 2.53
N LEU A 65 -8.26 -3.23 3.47
CA LEU A 65 -8.24 -3.65 4.88
C LEU A 65 -9.64 -3.53 5.52
N SER A 66 -10.30 -2.40 5.30
CA SER A 66 -11.65 -2.14 5.82
C SER A 66 -12.68 -3.11 5.24
N ASP A 67 -12.58 -3.40 3.94
CA ASP A 67 -13.46 -4.37 3.29
C ASP A 67 -13.27 -5.79 3.83
N MET A 68 -12.03 -6.22 4.03
CA MET A 68 -11.73 -7.53 4.63
C MET A 68 -12.24 -7.62 6.08
N ALA A 69 -12.04 -6.56 6.88
CA ALA A 69 -12.56 -6.50 8.25
C ALA A 69 -14.08 -6.60 8.27
N ARG A 70 -14.76 -5.89 7.36
CA ARG A 70 -16.23 -5.95 7.21
C ARG A 70 -16.72 -7.34 6.81
N GLN A 71 -16.07 -7.98 5.83
CA GLN A 71 -16.44 -9.34 5.41
C GLN A 71 -16.23 -10.37 6.54
N THR A 72 -15.15 -10.21 7.30
CA THR A 72 -14.86 -11.03 8.48
C THR A 72 -15.95 -10.85 9.54
N ALA A 73 -16.33 -9.62 9.87
CA ALA A 73 -17.41 -9.36 10.82
C ALA A 73 -18.75 -10.00 10.39
N LEU A 74 -19.09 -9.91 9.10
CA LEU A 74 -20.30 -10.53 8.54
C LEU A 74 -20.26 -12.06 8.60
N SER A 75 -19.11 -12.67 8.33
CA SER A 75 -18.96 -14.13 8.40
C SER A 75 -19.09 -14.65 9.83
N HIS A 76 -18.48 -13.96 10.80
CA HIS A 76 -18.64 -14.27 12.23
C HIS A 76 -20.10 -14.16 12.68
N HIS A 77 -20.80 -13.10 12.25
CA HIS A 77 -22.22 -12.93 12.58
C HIS A 77 -23.06 -14.08 12.02
N ARG A 78 -22.85 -14.45 10.76
CA ARG A 78 -23.56 -15.56 10.12
C ARG A 78 -23.35 -16.88 10.85
N GLN A 79 -22.11 -17.20 11.21
CA GLN A 79 -21.80 -18.41 11.99
C GLN A 79 -22.47 -18.40 13.37
N SER A 80 -22.55 -17.24 14.02
CA SER A 80 -23.25 -17.11 15.30
C SER A 80 -24.75 -17.39 15.16
N VAL A 81 -25.38 -16.91 14.10
CA VAL A 81 -26.81 -17.15 13.82
C VAL A 81 -27.06 -18.62 13.48
N GLU A 82 -26.20 -19.24 12.67
CA GLU A 82 -26.29 -20.67 12.34
C GLU A 82 -26.19 -21.55 13.60
N ARG A 83 -25.33 -21.18 14.57
CA ARG A 83 -25.22 -21.88 15.87
C ARG A 83 -26.46 -21.72 16.76
N LEU A 84 -27.13 -20.56 16.70
CA LEU A 84 -28.35 -20.32 17.48
C LEU A 84 -29.57 -21.05 16.91
N ASN A 85 -29.54 -21.38 15.62
CA ASN A 85 -30.62 -22.07 14.90
C ASN A 85 -30.43 -23.59 14.80
N ALA A 86 -29.35 -24.14 15.36
CA ALA A 86 -29.04 -25.58 15.37
C ALA A 86 -29.53 -26.25 16.66
#